data_AF-A0A137ST35-F1
#
_entry.id   AF-A0A137ST35-F1
#
_cell.length_a   1.000
_cell.length_b   1.000
_cell.length_c   1.000
_cell.angle_alpha   90.00
_cell.angle_beta   90.00
_cell.angle_gamma   90.00
#
_symmetry.space_group_name_H-M   'P 1'
#
loop_
_entity.id
_entity.type
_entity.pdbx_description
1 polymer ?
#
loop_
_entity_poly.entity_id
_entity_poly.type
_entity_poly.pdbx_seq_one_letter_code
_entity_poly.pdbx_strand_id
1 'polypeptide(L)'
;ENKNGEAFKVANFSVVSKDDEGNKVYHNCSAYGEKSDIPKDFKQGDFVKLFGQIRTSIDDNGKEHSNIRILSSKLLKAKEQMRGRDEKKESVLGAIKKYQAEDKEKPKEKKEASKETER
;
A
#
# COMPACT_ATOMS: atom_id res chain seq x y z
N GLU A 1 -10.73 -1.08 -30.49
CA GLU A 1 -11.15 0.33 -30.58
C GLU A 1 -12.08 0.69 -29.43
N ASN A 2 -12.31 1.99 -29.18
CA ASN A 2 -13.39 2.42 -28.30
C ASN A 2 -14.76 2.20 -28.99
N LYS A 3 -15.87 2.52 -28.30
CA LYS A 3 -17.23 2.39 -28.87
C LYS A 3 -17.46 3.21 -30.16
N ASN A 4 -16.55 4.12 -30.47
CA ASN A 4 -16.62 5.02 -31.62
C ASN A 4 -15.69 4.59 -32.77
N GLY A 5 -15.00 3.45 -32.68
CA GLY A 5 -14.05 3.00 -33.71
C GLY A 5 -12.68 3.70 -33.66
N GLU A 6 -12.39 4.46 -32.60
CA GLU A 6 -11.10 5.13 -32.44
C GLU A 6 -10.07 4.21 -31.76
N ALA A 7 -8.80 4.40 -32.12
CA ALA A 7 -7.69 3.71 -31.49
C ALA A 7 -7.66 4.02 -29.98
N PHE A 8 -7.86 3.00 -29.16
CA PHE A 8 -7.91 3.13 -27.71
C PHE A 8 -6.52 2.95 -27.12
N LYS A 9 -5.94 4.03 -26.58
CA LYS A 9 -4.61 3.99 -25.96
C LYS A 9 -4.66 3.29 -24.60
N VAL A 10 -3.72 2.38 -24.39
CA VAL A 10 -3.53 1.69 -23.11
C VAL A 10 -2.03 1.57 -22.83
N ALA A 11 -1.65 1.76 -21.57
CA ALA A 11 -0.32 1.44 -21.06
C ALA A 11 -0.48 0.41 -19.94
N ASN A 12 0.28 -0.68 -20.02
CA ASN A 12 0.29 -1.75 -19.02
C ASN A 12 1.69 -1.86 -18.42
N PHE A 13 1.76 -1.94 -17.10
CA PHE A 13 3.02 -2.08 -16.37
C PHE A 13 2.75 -2.76 -15.03
N SER A 14 3.82 -3.24 -14.39
CA SER A 14 3.73 -3.87 -13.08
C SER A 14 4.52 -3.06 -12.06
N VAL A 15 4.02 -2.99 -10.84
CA VAL A 15 4.78 -2.47 -9.70
C VAL A 15 4.99 -3.55 -8.66
N VAL A 16 6.12 -3.47 -7.97
CA VAL A 16 6.46 -4.40 -6.89
C VAL A 16 6.44 -3.64 -5.58
N SER A 17 5.64 -4.12 -4.63
CA SER A 17 5.68 -3.69 -3.23
C SER A 17 6.31 -4.79 -2.36
N LYS A 18 6.73 -4.41 -1.15
CA LYS A 18 6.98 -5.38 -0.09
C LYS A 18 5.79 -5.40 0.85
N ASP A 19 5.32 -6.58 1.22
CA ASP A 19 4.35 -6.73 2.31
C ASP A 19 5.03 -6.57 3.68
N ASP A 20 4.24 -6.73 4.75
CA ASP A 20 4.70 -6.60 6.14
C ASP A 20 5.77 -7.65 6.51
N GLU A 21 5.78 -8.80 5.83
CA GLU A 21 6.76 -9.88 6.00
C GLU A 21 8.02 -9.68 5.12
N GLY A 22 7.99 -8.68 4.24
CA GLY A 22 9.08 -8.32 3.35
C GLY A 22 9.12 -9.08 2.03
N ASN A 23 8.10 -9.90 1.74
CA ASN A 23 7.94 -10.62 0.49
C ASN A 23 7.56 -9.67 -0.64
N LYS A 24 7.94 -10.02 -1.88
CA LYS A 24 7.61 -9.22 -3.05
C LYS A 24 6.17 -9.53 -3.49
N VAL A 25 5.34 -8.49 -3.53
CA VAL A 25 3.98 -8.55 -4.09
C VAL A 25 3.96 -7.77 -5.40
N TYR A 26 3.47 -8.41 -6.46
CA TYR A 26 3.37 -7.82 -7.78
C TYR A 26 1.95 -7.34 -8.04
N HIS A 27 1.81 -6.10 -8.50
CA HIS A 27 0.53 -5.50 -8.82
C HIS A 27 0.50 -5.13 -10.30
N ASN A 28 -0.46 -5.70 -11.04
CA ASN A 28 -0.68 -5.35 -12.43
C ASN A 28 -1.43 -4.01 -12.51
N CYS A 29 -0.94 -3.09 -13.35
CA CYS A 29 -1.45 -1.74 -13.48
C CYS A 29 -1.76 -1.42 -14.94
N SER A 30 -2.89 -0.76 -15.16
CA SER A 30 -3.32 -0.32 -16.49
C SER A 30 -3.77 1.13 -16.47
N ALA A 31 -3.32 1.89 -17.46
CA ALA A 31 -3.69 3.29 -17.65
C ALA A 31 -4.30 3.47 -19.05
N TYR A 32 -5.48 4.06 -19.09
CA TYR A 32 -6.35 4.05 -20.28
C TYR A 32 -6.62 5.46 -20.82
N GLY A 33 -6.76 5.60 -22.13
CA GLY A 33 -7.02 6.88 -22.79
C GLY A 33 -5.92 7.88 -22.50
N GLU A 34 -6.27 9.11 -22.11
CA GLU A 34 -5.31 10.16 -21.74
C GLU A 34 -4.39 9.75 -20.58
N LYS A 35 -4.85 8.85 -19.71
CA LYS A 35 -4.05 8.36 -18.57
C LYS A 35 -2.93 7.43 -18.99
N SER A 36 -2.96 6.90 -20.21
CA SER A 36 -1.86 6.08 -20.76
C SER A 36 -0.52 6.82 -20.84
N ASP A 37 -0.55 8.15 -20.74
CA ASP A 37 0.65 8.99 -20.73
C ASP A 37 1.35 9.03 -19.35
N ILE A 38 0.66 8.65 -18.28
CA ILE A 38 1.19 8.68 -16.90
C ILE A 38 2.50 7.89 -16.75
N PRO A 39 2.62 6.64 -17.23
CA PRO A 39 3.84 5.86 -17.07
C PRO A 39 4.89 6.11 -18.18
N LYS A 40 4.69 7.05 -19.11
CA LYS A 40 5.60 7.23 -20.27
C LYS A 40 7.05 7.47 -19.86
N ASP A 41 7.25 8.24 -18.80
CA ASP A 41 8.59 8.62 -18.32
C ASP A 41 9.14 7.66 -17.26
N PHE A 42 8.39 6.62 -16.89
CA PHE A 42 8.84 5.65 -15.90
C PHE A 42 9.96 4.78 -16.44
N LYS A 43 10.94 4.53 -15.58
CA LYS A 43 12.05 3.61 -15.82
C LYS A 43 12.00 2.47 -14.83
N GLN A 44 12.52 1.31 -15.23
CA GLN A 44 12.65 0.19 -14.31
C GLN A 44 13.51 0.61 -13.10
N GLY A 45 13.00 0.37 -11.90
CA GLY A 45 13.65 0.79 -10.66
C GLY A 45 13.13 2.11 -10.08
N ASP A 46 12.33 2.87 -10.84
CA ASP A 46 11.69 4.07 -10.31
C ASP A 46 10.77 3.73 -9.14
N PHE A 47 10.90 4.53 -8.08
CA PHE A 47 10.01 4.44 -6.93
C PHE A 47 8.83 5.37 -7.16
N VAL A 48 7.62 4.83 -7.29
CA VAL A 48 6.43 5.61 -7.65
C VAL A 48 5.34 5.43 -6.61
N LYS A 49 4.56 6.50 -6.38
CA LYS A 49 3.25 6.43 -5.73
C LYS A 49 2.18 6.46 -6.80
N LEU A 50 1.27 5.49 -6.79
CA LEU A 50 0.16 5.41 -7.73
C LEU A 50 -1.17 5.65 -7.01
N PHE A 51 -2.10 6.29 -7.70
CA PHE A 51 -3.48 6.44 -7.26
C PHE A 51 -4.39 5.86 -8.34
N GLY A 52 -5.33 5.02 -7.91
CA GLY A 52 -6.14 4.25 -8.84
C GLY A 52 -7.25 3.47 -8.15
N GLN A 53 -7.96 2.68 -8.94
CA GLN A 53 -9.03 1.79 -8.47
C GLN A 53 -8.64 0.34 -8.74
N ILE A 54 -8.80 -0.51 -7.73
CA ILE A 54 -8.62 -1.95 -7.90
C ILE A 54 -9.86 -2.51 -8.59
N ARG A 55 -9.65 -3.31 -9.63
CA ARG A 55 -10.66 -4.11 -10.30
C ARG A 55 -10.30 -5.58 -10.11
N THR A 56 -11.18 -6.31 -9.47
CA THR A 56 -11.09 -7.75 -9.32
C THR A 56 -12.07 -8.42 -10.29
N SER A 57 -11.66 -9.53 -10.87
CA SER A 57 -12.49 -10.36 -11.74
C SER A 57 -12.12 -11.82 -11.53
N ILE A 58 -13.12 -12.69 -11.56
CA ILE A 58 -12.92 -14.14 -11.51
C ILE A 58 -13.06 -14.65 -12.93
N ASP A 59 -12.10 -15.42 -13.42
CA ASP A 59 -12.20 -16.04 -14.75
C ASP A 59 -13.07 -17.31 -14.72
N ASP A 60 -13.32 -17.90 -15.89
CA ASP A 60 -14.15 -19.10 -16.03
C ASP A 60 -13.59 -20.32 -15.26
N ASN A 61 -12.31 -20.30 -14.87
CA ASN A 61 -11.66 -21.34 -14.08
C ASN A 61 -11.75 -21.06 -12.57
N GLY A 62 -12.40 -19.98 -12.14
CA GLY A 62 -12.48 -19.56 -10.75
C GLY A 62 -11.23 -18.85 -10.23
N LYS A 63 -10.26 -18.53 -11.10
CA LYS A 63 -9.05 -17.81 -10.69
C LYS A 63 -9.34 -16.32 -10.58
N GLU A 64 -8.99 -15.75 -9.43
CA GLU A 64 -9.11 -14.31 -9.21
C GLU A 64 -7.95 -13.55 -9.87
N HIS A 65 -8.31 -12.52 -10.63
CA HIS A 65 -7.39 -11.58 -11.25
C HIS A 65 -7.66 -10.19 -10.71
N SER A 66 -6.60 -9.51 -10.30
CA SER A 66 -6.65 -8.13 -9.83
C SER A 66 -5.85 -7.23 -10.77
N ASN A 67 -6.44 -6.10 -11.18
CA ASN A 67 -5.76 -5.06 -11.94
C ASN A 67 -6.06 -3.68 -11.33
N ILE A 68 -5.03 -2.83 -11.27
CA ILE A 68 -5.18 -1.46 -10.78
C ILE A 68 -5.34 -0.53 -11.97
N ARG A 69 -6.51 0.10 -12.08
CA ARG A 69 -6.75 1.19 -13.03
C ARG A 69 -6.13 2.48 -12.50
N ILE A 70 -5.12 2.99 -13.19
CA ILE A 70 -4.35 4.18 -12.77
C ILE A 70 -5.08 5.48 -13.15
N LEU A 71 -5.15 6.41 -12.20
CA LEU A 71 -5.76 7.74 -12.34
C LEU A 71 -4.73 8.87 -12.26
N SER A 72 -3.71 8.71 -11.42
CA SER A 72 -2.56 9.62 -11.30
C SER A 72 -1.35 8.91 -10.68
N SER A 73 -0.18 9.53 -10.81
CA SER A 73 1.06 9.05 -10.19
C SER A 73 1.88 10.20 -9.60
N LYS A 74 2.85 9.84 -8.77
CA LYS A 74 3.92 10.72 -8.32
C LYS A 74 5.22 9.94 -8.27
N LEU A 75 6.24 10.41 -8.97
CA LEU A 75 7.58 9.87 -8.87
C LEU A 75 8.17 10.25 -7.50
N LEU A 76 8.77 9.28 -6.82
CA LEU A 76 9.42 9.44 -5.52
C LEU A 76 10.93 9.30 -5.70
N LYS A 77 11.70 9.83 -4.73
CA LYS A 77 13.15 9.61 -4.69
C LYS A 77 13.42 8.12 -4.50
N ALA A 78 14.43 7.61 -5.20
CA ALA A 78 14.82 6.21 -5.15
C ALA A 78 15.11 5.78 -3.69
N LYS A 79 14.65 4.57 -3.35
CA LYS A 79 14.79 4.00 -2.00
C LYS A 79 16.24 3.95 -1.53
N GLU A 80 17.21 3.83 -2.43
CA GLU A 80 18.63 3.82 -2.09
C GLU A 80 19.09 5.13 -1.43
N GLN A 81 18.54 6.28 -1.83
CA GLN A 81 18.78 7.56 -1.15
C GLN A 81 18.03 7.68 0.18
N MET A 82 17.03 6.83 0.45
CA MET A 82 16.29 6.80 1.73
C MET A 82 16.81 5.77 2.72
N ARG A 83 17.54 4.74 2.27
CA ARG A 83 18.15 3.71 3.12
C ARG A 83 19.08 4.29 4.20
N GLY A 84 19.84 5.34 3.88
CA GLY A 84 20.67 6.05 4.88
C GLY A 84 19.87 6.74 6.00
N ARG A 85 18.53 6.80 5.88
CA ARG A 85 17.60 7.36 6.86
C ARG A 85 16.77 6.30 7.60
N ASP A 86 16.60 5.11 7.00
CA ASP A 86 15.76 4.03 7.54
C ASP A 86 16.39 3.32 8.75
N GLU A 87 17.73 3.27 8.86
CA GLU A 87 18.40 2.56 9.96
C GLU A 87 18.27 3.25 11.34
N LYS A 88 17.76 4.49 11.40
CA LYS A 88 17.70 5.28 12.64
C LYS A 88 16.29 5.69 13.09
N LYS A 89 15.23 5.24 12.41
CA LYS A 89 13.86 5.67 12.78
C LYS A 89 12.97 4.45 12.98
N GLU A 90 12.73 4.13 14.24
CA GLU A 90 11.56 3.34 14.61
C GLU A 90 10.32 3.96 13.94
N SER A 91 9.67 3.20 13.07
CA SER A 91 8.44 3.63 12.41
C SER A 91 7.39 3.95 13.46
N VAL A 92 6.69 5.08 13.33
CA VAL A 92 5.59 5.47 14.23
C VAL A 92 4.55 4.36 14.35
N LEU A 93 4.30 3.62 13.26
CA LEU A 93 3.45 2.43 13.25
C LEU A 93 4.01 1.28 14.09
N GLY A 94 5.33 1.07 14.06
CA GLY A 94 6.01 0.07 14.88
C GLY A 94 5.96 0.44 16.37
N ALA A 95 6.17 1.71 16.68
CA ALA A 95 6.05 2.23 18.05
C ALA A 95 4.61 2.06 18.57
N ILE A 96 3.58 2.43 17.79
CA ILE A 96 2.18 2.25 18.19
C ILE A 96 1.86 0.77 18.45
N LYS A 97 2.31 -0.15 17.58
CA LYS A 97 2.11 -1.59 17.79
C LYS A 97 2.81 -2.09 19.07
N LYS A 98 4.03 -1.63 19.35
CA LYS A 98 4.75 -1.95 20.61
C LYS A 98 3.99 -1.45 21.84
N TYR A 99 3.57 -0.19 21.85
CA TYR A 99 2.78 0.37 22.96
C TYR A 99 1.47 -0.39 23.19
N GLN A 100 0.77 -0.79 22.13
CA GLN A 100 -0.46 -1.58 22.24
C GLN A 100 -0.23 -3.01 22.77
N ALA A 101 0.94 -3.60 22.50
CA ALA A 101 1.32 -4.90 23.04
C ALA A 101 1.74 -4.79 24.51
N GLU A 102 2.56 -3.80 24.86
CA GLU A 102 3.01 -3.54 26.23
C GLU A 102 1.84 -3.18 27.18
N ASP A 103 0.82 -2.47 26.69
CA ASP A 103 -0.38 -2.14 27.46
C ASP A 103 -1.25 -3.39 27.75
N LYS A 104 -1.20 -4.40 26.88
CA LYS A 104 -1.90 -5.69 27.09
C LYS A 104 -1.15 -6.64 28.03
N GLU A 105 0.17 -6.52 28.16
CA GLU A 105 0.99 -7.41 28.98
C GLU A 105 1.21 -6.92 30.43
N LYS A 106 0.88 -5.67 30.77
CA LYS A 106 0.90 -5.24 32.17
C LYS A 106 -0.25 -5.89 32.96
N PRO A 107 0.03 -6.64 34.04
CA PRO A 107 -1.02 -7.08 34.95
C PRO A 107 -1.68 -5.85 35.55
N LYS A 108 -3.02 -5.83 35.56
CA LYS A 108 -3.82 -4.88 36.33
C LYS A 108 -3.50 -5.07 37.82
N GLU A 109 -2.50 -4.35 38.31
CA GLU A 109 -2.28 -4.22 39.75
C GLU A 109 -3.49 -3.50 40.36
N LYS A 110 -3.94 -4.10 41.46
CA LYS A 110 -5.21 -3.87 42.14
C LYS A 110 -5.36 -2.40 42.57
N LYS A 111 -6.54 -1.80 42.34
CA LYS A 111 -7.08 -0.81 43.26
C LYS A 111 -8.04 -1.51 44.21
N GLU A 112 -7.53 -1.81 45.40
CA GLU A 112 -8.33 -2.16 46.57
C GLU A 112 -9.31 -1.01 46.85
N ALA A 113 -10.61 -1.31 46.85
CA ALA A 113 -11.62 -0.42 47.38
C ALA A 113 -11.56 -0.50 48.91
N SER A 114 -10.94 0.49 49.53
CA SER A 114 -11.02 0.73 50.97
C SER A 114 -12.46 1.03 51.36
N LYS A 115 -12.94 0.31 52.37
CA LYS A 115 -14.17 0.58 53.12
C LYS A 115 -14.22 2.04 53.58
N GLU A 116 -15.37 2.68 53.42
CA GLU A 116 -15.84 3.62 54.43
C GLU A 116 -17.37 3.54 54.55
N THR A 117 -17.81 3.24 55.76
CA THR A 117 -19.19 3.24 56.21
C THR A 117 -19.53 4.66 56.67
N GLU A 118 -20.57 5.29 56.13
CA GLU A 118 -21.30 6.32 56.87
C GLU A 118 -22.78 6.38 56.45
N ARG A 119 -23.64 6.36 57.49
CA ARG A 119 -25.08 6.62 57.58
C ARG A 119 -26.03 5.41 57.55
#